data_AF-A0AAV4XL35-F1
#
_entry.id   AF-A0AAV4XL35-F1
#
_cell.length_a   1.000
_cell.length_b   1.000
_cell.length_c   1.000
_cell.angle_alpha   90.00
_cell.angle_beta   90.00
_cell.angle_gamma   90.00
#
_symmetry.space_group_name_H-M   'P 1'
#
loop_
_entity.id
_entity.type
_entity.pdbx_description
1 polymer ?
#
loop_
_entity_poly.entity_id
_entity_poly.type
_entity_poly.pdbx_seq_one_letter_code
_entity_poly.pdbx_strand_id
1 'polypeptide(L)'
;MDVVRFCLSLMNEYELHKMLRVAAYDILFNFSIWPFQSLFLHMADQMWTYLSKRDFHSLYAVIHSYAVNESCSNFDYAKLLKEFWNQCPTQLKEGIPKPL
;
A
#
# COMPACT_ATOMS: atom_id res chain seq x y z
N MET A 1 -10.73 2.06 -22.51
CA MET A 1 -11.39 2.80 -21.40
C MET A 1 -12.84 2.34 -21.19
N ASP A 2 -13.58 1.96 -22.25
CA ASP A 2 -14.98 1.51 -22.13
C ASP A 2 -15.20 0.15 -21.47
N VAL A 3 -14.34 -0.84 -21.72
CA VAL A 3 -14.49 -2.19 -21.13
C VAL A 3 -14.41 -2.15 -19.61
N VAL A 4 -13.48 -1.34 -19.06
CA VAL A 4 -13.33 -1.21 -17.60
C VAL A 4 -14.55 -0.54 -16.98
N ARG A 5 -15.04 0.56 -17.56
CA ARG A 5 -16.27 1.23 -17.09
C ARG A 5 -17.49 0.32 -17.16
N PHE A 6 -17.61 -0.45 -18.25
CA PHE A 6 -18.68 -1.43 -18.41
C PHE A 6 -18.58 -2.55 -17.37
N CYS A 7 -17.40 -3.15 -17.16
CA CYS A 7 -17.20 -4.16 -16.11
C CYS A 7 -17.50 -3.61 -14.72
N LEU A 8 -17.05 -2.40 -14.39
CA LEU A 8 -17.36 -1.75 -13.11
C LEU A 8 -18.86 -1.49 -12.95
N SER A 9 -19.57 -1.15 -14.03
CA SER A 9 -21.03 -0.92 -13.99
C SER A 9 -21.85 -2.19 -13.78
N LEU A 10 -21.26 -3.37 -14.06
CA LEU A 10 -21.90 -4.66 -13.86
C LEU A 10 -21.66 -5.24 -12.45
N MET A 11 -20.69 -4.69 -11.71
CA MET A 11 -20.37 -5.15 -10.35
C MET A 11 -21.36 -4.58 -9.34
N ASN A 12 -21.73 -5.40 -8.36
CA ASN A 12 -22.41 -4.89 -7.17
C ASN A 12 -21.42 -4.15 -6.25
N GLU A 13 -21.96 -3.40 -5.27
CA GLU A 13 -21.15 -2.57 -4.37
C GLU A 13 -20.07 -3.37 -3.61
N TYR A 14 -20.36 -4.62 -3.26
CA TYR A 14 -19.41 -5.51 -2.59
C TYR A 14 -18.27 -5.95 -3.52
N GLU A 15 -18.59 -6.36 -4.75
CA GLU A 15 -17.60 -6.74 -5.77
C GLU A 15 -16.70 -5.58 -6.15
N LEU A 16 -17.29 -4.39 -6.30
CA LEU A 16 -16.56 -3.16 -6.56
C LEU A 16 -15.60 -2.83 -5.42
N HIS A 17 -16.05 -2.88 -4.16
CA HIS A 17 -15.18 -2.65 -3.01
C HIS A 17 -14.05 -3.69 -2.92
N LYS A 18 -14.34 -4.96 -3.20
CA LYS A 18 -13.34 -6.02 -3.20
C LYS A 18 -12.30 -5.80 -4.30
N MET A 19 -12.73 -5.43 -5.51
CA MET A 19 -11.82 -5.10 -6.61
C MET A 19 -10.95 -3.88 -6.27
N LEU A 20 -11.54 -2.80 -5.76
CA LEU A 20 -10.81 -1.60 -5.38
C LEU A 20 -9.78 -1.88 -4.27
N ARG A 21 -10.10 -2.76 -3.32
CA ARG A 21 -9.16 -3.23 -2.29
C ARG A 21 -7.97 -3.98 -2.86
N VAL A 22 -8.23 -4.96 -3.72
CA VAL A 22 -7.17 -5.74 -4.40
C VAL A 22 -6.29 -4.82 -5.23
N ALA A 23 -6.91 -3.95 -6.03
CA ALA A 23 -6.21 -2.98 -6.85
C ALA A 23 -5.35 -2.01 -6.01
N ALA A 24 -5.86 -1.50 -4.89
CA ALA A 24 -5.10 -0.60 -4.03
C ALA A 24 -3.85 -1.27 -3.44
N TYR A 25 -3.99 -2.51 -2.94
CA TYR A 25 -2.85 -3.28 -2.47
C TYR A 25 -1.83 -3.52 -3.58
N ASP A 26 -2.26 -4.05 -4.73
CA ASP A 26 -1.38 -4.40 -5.84
C ASP A 26 -0.65 -3.16 -6.39
N ILE A 27 -1.37 -2.04 -6.54
CA ILE A 27 -0.78 -0.78 -6.97
C ILE A 27 0.31 -0.35 -5.98
N LEU A 28 -0.01 -0.24 -4.69
CA LEU A 28 0.96 0.21 -3.70
C LEU A 28 2.14 -0.74 -3.54
N PHE A 29 1.92 -2.06 -3.68
CA PHE A 29 3.00 -3.03 -3.69
C PHE A 29 3.95 -2.80 -4.87
N ASN A 30 3.44 -2.53 -6.07
CA ASN A 30 4.30 -2.20 -7.21
C ASN A 30 5.06 -0.88 -7.00
N PHE A 31 4.43 0.11 -6.36
CA PHE A 31 5.09 1.36 -6.01
C PHE A 31 6.09 1.23 -4.88
N SER A 32 6.03 0.20 -4.03
CA SER A 32 7.01 -0.03 -2.96
C SER A 32 8.28 -0.70 -3.46
N ILE A 33 8.32 -1.13 -4.73
CA ILE A 33 9.46 -1.81 -5.35
C ILE A 33 10.24 -0.83 -6.24
N TRP A 34 11.52 -1.10 -6.41
CA TRP A 34 12.39 -0.33 -7.31
C TRP A 34 11.87 -0.35 -8.76
N PRO A 35 11.81 0.80 -9.46
CA PRO A 35 12.34 2.13 -9.10
C PRO A 35 11.30 3.15 -8.60
N PHE A 36 10.08 2.73 -8.22
CA PHE A 36 8.95 3.64 -8.05
C PHE A 36 8.72 4.14 -6.62
N GLN A 37 9.60 3.81 -5.68
CA GLN A 37 9.41 4.07 -4.24
C GLN A 37 9.27 5.55 -3.89
N SER A 38 9.87 6.44 -4.68
CA SER A 38 9.70 7.89 -4.51
C SER A 38 8.25 8.36 -4.68
N LEU A 39 7.43 7.60 -5.41
CA LEU A 39 6.01 7.88 -5.64
C LEU A 39 5.10 7.13 -4.66
N PHE A 40 5.63 6.19 -3.88
CA PHE A 40 4.83 5.31 -3.02
C PHE A 40 3.95 6.09 -2.04
N LEU A 41 4.50 7.05 -1.30
CA LEU A 41 3.74 7.80 -0.30
C LEU A 41 2.65 8.67 -0.93
N HIS A 42 2.94 9.25 -2.10
CA HIS A 42 1.94 10.00 -2.87
C HIS A 42 0.77 9.11 -3.27
N MET A 43 1.05 7.88 -3.72
CA MET A 43 0.00 6.92 -4.06
C MET A 43 -0.75 6.42 -2.82
N ALA A 44 -0.04 6.19 -1.70
CA ALA A 44 -0.63 5.71 -0.46
C ALA A 44 -1.65 6.71 0.11
N ASP A 45 -1.33 8.00 0.05
CA ASP A 45 -2.23 9.09 0.46
C ASP A 45 -3.60 9.04 -0.24
N GLN A 46 -3.62 8.66 -1.52
CA GLN A 46 -4.82 8.55 -2.32
C GLN A 46 -5.61 7.25 -2.09
N MET A 47 -5.03 6.27 -1.39
CA MET A 47 -5.53 4.89 -1.36
C MET A 47 -5.88 4.36 0.03
N TRP A 48 -5.72 5.16 1.09
CA TRP A 48 -5.98 4.73 2.47
C TRP A 48 -7.37 4.12 2.69
N THR A 49 -8.40 4.68 2.08
CA THR A 49 -9.80 4.23 2.22
C THR A 49 -10.06 2.87 1.58
N TYR A 50 -9.21 2.47 0.63
CA TYR A 50 -9.30 1.20 -0.07
C TYR A 50 -8.42 0.13 0.56
N LEU A 51 -7.60 0.45 1.57
CA LEU A 51 -6.79 -0.56 2.25
C LEU A 51 -7.54 -1.16 3.43
N SER A 52 -7.55 -2.49 3.52
CA SER A 52 -7.90 -3.16 4.76
C SER A 52 -6.71 -3.17 5.73
N LYS A 53 -6.98 -3.46 7.01
CA LYS A 53 -5.91 -3.68 8.01
C LYS A 53 -4.91 -4.76 7.55
N ARG A 54 -5.41 -5.81 6.88
CA ARG A 54 -4.57 -6.89 6.34
C ARG A 54 -3.65 -6.37 5.25
N ASP A 55 -4.17 -5.58 4.31
CA ASP A 55 -3.39 -5.02 3.20
C ASP A 55 -2.31 -4.08 3.71
N PHE A 56 -2.67 -3.22 4.68
CA PHE A 56 -1.71 -2.35 5.36
C PHE A 56 -0.59 -3.14 6.03
N HIS A 57 -0.93 -4.17 6.81
CA HIS A 57 0.06 -5.02 7.47
C HIS A 57 0.96 -5.71 6.43
N SER A 58 0.39 -6.25 5.34
CA SER A 58 1.18 -6.86 4.27
C SER A 58 2.14 -5.86 3.61
N LEU A 59 1.69 -4.64 3.30
CA LEU A 59 2.56 -3.59 2.75
C LEU A 59 3.66 -3.16 3.74
N TYR A 60 3.29 -2.97 5.01
CA TYR A 60 4.22 -2.63 6.07
C TYR A 60 5.31 -3.70 6.24
N ALA A 61 4.93 -4.98 6.25
CA ALA A 61 5.86 -6.09 6.36
C ALA A 61 6.81 -6.17 5.16
N VAL A 62 6.32 -5.90 3.94
CA VAL A 62 7.14 -5.84 2.72
C VAL A 62 8.18 -4.72 2.84
N ILE A 63 7.75 -3.49 3.14
CA ILE A 63 8.67 -2.35 3.25
C ILE A 63 9.66 -2.56 4.39
N HIS A 64 9.22 -3.10 5.53
CA HIS A 64 10.08 -3.45 6.65
C HIS A 64 11.12 -4.50 6.24
N SER A 65 10.73 -5.53 5.48
CA SER A 65 11.68 -6.54 4.99
C SER A 65 12.75 -5.95 4.07
N TYR A 66 12.40 -4.94 3.25
CA TYR A 66 13.38 -4.20 2.47
C TYR A 66 14.26 -3.30 3.33
N ALA A 67 13.71 -2.67 4.37
CA ALA A 67 14.46 -1.81 5.29
C ALA A 67 15.53 -2.55 6.09
N VAL A 68 15.28 -3.81 6.49
CA VAL A 68 16.24 -4.63 7.23
C VAL A 68 17.19 -5.42 6.34
N ASN A 69 16.90 -5.52 5.04
CA ASN A 69 17.72 -6.27 4.10
C ASN A 69 18.83 -5.37 3.53
N GLU A 70 20.06 -5.58 3.96
CA GLU A 70 21.23 -4.83 3.50
C GLU A 70 21.47 -4.89 1.98
N SER A 71 20.97 -5.93 1.29
CA SER A 71 21.04 -6.01 -0.17
C SER A 71 20.08 -5.06 -0.89
N CYS A 72 19.09 -4.50 -0.18
CA CYS A 72 18.12 -3.52 -0.70
C CYS A 72 18.57 -2.08 -0.43
N SER A 73 19.82 -1.75 -0.73
CA SER A 73 20.42 -0.41 -0.51
C SER A 73 20.11 0.62 -1.61
N ASN A 74 19.25 0.27 -2.57
CA ASN A 74 18.90 1.16 -3.69
C ASN A 74 17.99 2.33 -3.28
N PHE A 75 17.33 2.24 -2.13
CA PHE A 75 16.43 3.27 -1.63
C PHE A 75 16.43 3.29 -0.09
N ASP A 76 16.11 4.43 0.51
CA ASP A 76 16.00 4.56 1.97
C ASP A 76 14.64 4.01 2.45
N TYR A 77 14.52 2.69 2.49
CA TYR A 77 13.32 2.00 2.96
C TYR A 77 13.02 2.22 4.44
N ALA A 78 14.04 2.49 5.25
CA ALA A 78 13.84 2.81 6.67
C ALA A 78 13.09 4.14 6.83
N LYS A 79 13.50 5.17 6.07
CA LYS A 79 12.77 6.44 5.99
C LYS A 79 11.37 6.24 5.41
N LEU A 80 11.23 5.48 4.32
CA LEU A 80 9.93 5.18 3.71
C LEU A 80 8.97 4.56 4.72
N LEU A 81 9.44 3.57 5.49
CA LEU A 81 8.64 2.88 6.49
C LEU A 81 8.16 3.83 7.59
N LYS A 82 9.05 4.72 8.07
CA LYS A 82 8.71 5.74 9.08
C LYS A 82 7.65 6.70 8.57
N GLU A 83 7.81 7.20 7.35
CA GLU A 83 6.87 8.14 6.75
C GLU A 83 5.52 7.48 6.45
N PHE A 84 5.53 6.26 5.91
CA PHE A 84 4.33 5.46 5.68
C PHE A 84 3.58 5.19 7.00
N TRP A 85 4.30 4.79 8.05
CA TRP A 85 3.75 4.61 9.38
C TRP A 85 3.17 5.90 9.95
N ASN A 86 3.82 7.05 9.73
CA ASN A 86 3.33 8.31 10.28
C ASN A 86 2.06 8.80 9.58
N GLN A 87 1.97 8.64 8.26
CA GLN A 87 0.86 9.11 7.44
C GLN A 87 -0.39 8.22 7.53
N CYS A 88 -0.26 6.94 7.88
CA CYS A 88 -1.41 6.06 7.83
C CYS A 88 -2.46 6.38 8.92
N PRO A 89 -3.75 6.12 8.65
CA PRO A 89 -4.81 6.19 9.66
C PRO A 89 -4.52 5.34 10.90
N THR A 90 -4.84 5.85 12.08
CA THR A 90 -4.56 5.18 13.37
C THR A 90 -5.18 3.80 13.47
N GLN A 91 -6.37 3.61 12.88
CA GLN A 91 -7.08 2.33 12.89
C GLN A 91 -6.30 1.23 12.18
N LEU A 92 -5.45 1.57 11.21
CA LEU A 92 -4.62 0.60 10.48
C LEU A 92 -3.37 0.16 11.26
N LYS A 93 -2.93 0.97 12.25
CA LYS A 93 -1.73 0.71 13.07
C LYS A 93 -1.96 -0.29 14.20
N GLU A 94 -3.21 -0.61 14.50
CA GLU A 94 -3.55 -1.48 15.63
C GLU A 94 -2.89 -2.85 15.51
N GLY A 95 -2.11 -3.23 16.53
CA GLY A 95 -1.42 -4.52 16.57
C GLY A 95 -0.09 -4.58 15.82
N ILE A 96 0.38 -3.46 15.24
CA ILE A 96 1.67 -3.39 14.53
C ILE A 96 2.67 -2.59 15.39
N PRO A 97 3.90 -3.08 15.58
CA PRO A 97 4.93 -2.32 16.30
C PRO A 97 5.38 -1.12 15.48
N LYS A 98 5.71 -0.01 16.16
CA LYS A 98 6.29 1.16 15.51
C LYS A 98 7.60 0.79 14.79
N PRO A 99 7.90 1.41 13.64
CA PRO A 99 9.16 1.18 12.94
C PRO A 99 10.35 1.70 13.75
N LEU A 100 11.46 0.96 13.68
CA LEU A 100 12.78 1.28 14.28
C LEU A 100 13.38 2.55 13.67
#